data_AF-A0A0B0ERK9-F1
#
_entry.id   AF-A0A0B0ERK9-F1
#
_cell.length_a   1.000
_cell.length_b   1.000
_cell.length_c   1.000
_cell.angle_alpha   90.00
_cell.angle_beta   90.00
_cell.angle_gamma   90.00
#
_symmetry.space_group_name_H-M   'P 1'
#
loop_
_entity.id
_entity.type
_entity.pdbx_description
1 polymer ?
#
loop_
_entity_poly.entity_id
_entity_poly.type
_entity_poly.pdbx_seq_one_letter_code
_entity_poly.pdbx_strand_id
1 'polypeptide(L)'
;MKEATKKGSQLKDLSEMTLVFDKRIETKRNCFTEIRMMALSPSAKSKEKYRKELLNVFRVEEGTSITGKDNSDHNLISVALVLKLGNLQVVFGSDVEEGTNNETGWSGIVSNINEPSLWAHLVKVPHHGSENAHNDLAWKKFCSKGKPIALISPFLKGSVVLPKVNDLQRIKALSHKVGITGYINLKTRLKKYYTREVVRSINSTVRTMKIIEKPKKPGLIRVRYKLDGTRTECLVKSPAKWY
;
A
#
# COMPACT_ATOMS: atom_id res chain seq x y z
N MET A 1 -13.03 14.33 17.44
CA MET A 1 -12.99 13.07 18.24
C MET A 1 -14.22 12.89 19.14
N LYS A 2 -14.56 13.83 20.02
CA LYS A 2 -15.72 13.72 20.95
C LYS A 2 -17.05 13.34 20.28
N GLU A 3 -17.29 13.81 19.05
CA GLU A 3 -18.51 13.51 18.30
C GLU A 3 -18.56 12.09 17.70
N ALA A 4 -17.41 11.53 17.32
CA ALA A 4 -17.32 10.15 16.82
C ALA A 4 -17.50 9.14 17.97
N THR A 5 -16.97 9.46 19.14
CA THR A 5 -17.14 8.65 20.36
C THR A 5 -18.59 8.63 20.83
N LYS A 6 -19.32 9.76 20.71
CA LYS A 6 -20.78 9.83 20.97
C LYS A 6 -21.62 8.94 20.04
N LYS A 7 -21.11 8.59 18.85
CA LYS A 7 -21.75 7.67 17.90
C LYS A 7 -21.25 6.21 18.06
N GLY A 8 -20.61 5.88 19.18
CA GLY A 8 -20.14 4.52 19.48
C GLY A 8 -18.81 4.13 18.83
N SER A 9 -18.07 5.08 18.25
CA SER A 9 -16.74 4.79 17.69
C SER A 9 -15.70 4.64 18.80
N GLN A 10 -14.89 3.59 18.72
CA GLN A 10 -13.78 3.33 19.65
C GLN A 10 -12.45 3.68 18.99
N LEU A 11 -11.59 4.37 19.72
CA LEU A 11 -10.19 4.52 19.32
C LEU A 11 -9.48 3.21 19.60
N LYS A 12 -8.74 2.68 18.61
CA LYS A 12 -7.86 1.53 18.79
C LYS A 12 -6.47 1.90 18.30
N ASP A 13 -5.45 1.67 19.13
CA ASP A 13 -4.07 1.66 18.67
C ASP A 13 -3.85 0.39 17.83
N LEU A 14 -3.41 0.56 16.59
CA LEU A 14 -3.15 -0.56 15.70
C LEU A 14 -1.64 -0.80 15.66
N SER A 15 -1.22 -1.94 16.18
CA SER A 15 0.13 -2.46 16.02
C SER A 15 0.13 -3.92 15.60
N GLU A 16 1.31 -4.45 15.36
CA GLU A 16 1.54 -5.87 15.13
C GLU A 16 0.72 -6.77 16.07
N MET A 17 0.06 -7.76 15.47
CA MET A 17 -0.85 -8.73 16.09
C MET A 17 -2.08 -8.15 16.80
N THR A 18 -2.43 -6.88 16.55
CA THR A 18 -3.63 -6.28 17.14
C THR A 18 -4.88 -6.76 16.41
N LEU A 19 -5.80 -7.36 17.16
CA LEU A 19 -7.11 -7.74 16.64
C LEU A 19 -8.01 -6.50 16.47
N VAL A 20 -8.27 -6.13 15.23
CA VAL A 20 -9.15 -4.99 14.89
C VAL A 20 -10.59 -5.36 15.20
N PHE A 21 -11.03 -6.53 14.73
CA PHE A 21 -12.30 -7.14 15.10
C PHE A 21 -12.26 -8.65 14.83
N ASP A 22 -13.05 -9.38 15.60
CA ASP A 22 -13.37 -10.80 15.39
C ASP A 22 -14.85 -10.97 15.71
N LYS A 23 -15.63 -11.31 14.69
CA LYS A 23 -17.09 -11.39 14.80
C LYS A 23 -17.62 -12.55 13.99
N ARG A 24 -18.71 -13.12 14.47
CA ARG A 24 -19.57 -14.01 13.69
C ARG A 24 -20.71 -13.18 13.12
N ILE A 25 -20.84 -13.17 11.79
CA ILE A 25 -21.91 -12.47 11.10
C ILE A 25 -22.89 -13.47 10.52
N GLU A 26 -24.18 -13.16 10.62
CA GLU A 26 -25.23 -13.89 9.93
C GLU A 26 -25.24 -13.49 8.45
N THR A 27 -25.44 -14.48 7.59
CA THR A 27 -25.48 -14.34 6.14
C THR A 27 -26.87 -14.73 5.64
N LYS A 28 -27.16 -14.43 4.37
CA LYS A 28 -28.43 -14.83 3.74
C LYS A 28 -28.59 -16.34 3.88
N ARG A 29 -29.79 -16.80 4.30
CA ARG A 29 -30.15 -18.21 4.62
C ARG A 29 -29.77 -18.70 6.03
N ASN A 30 -29.73 -17.80 7.02
CA ASN A 30 -29.43 -18.14 8.43
C ASN A 30 -28.11 -18.92 8.63
N CYS A 31 -27.17 -18.76 7.70
CA CYS A 31 -25.83 -19.32 7.81
C CYS A 31 -24.92 -18.30 8.47
N PHE A 32 -23.91 -18.75 9.20
CA PHE A 32 -22.95 -17.86 9.84
C PHE A 32 -21.61 -17.88 9.12
N THR A 33 -20.91 -16.76 9.16
CA THR A 33 -19.53 -16.65 8.68
C THR A 33 -18.71 -15.86 9.69
N GLU A 34 -17.49 -16.32 9.92
CA GLU A 34 -16.52 -15.61 10.73
C GLU A 34 -15.86 -14.51 9.91
N ILE A 35 -15.80 -13.31 10.46
CA ILE A 35 -15.05 -12.19 9.93
C ILE A 35 -14.02 -11.74 10.96
N ARG A 36 -12.75 -11.78 10.57
CA ARG A 36 -11.62 -11.43 11.43
C ARG A 36 -10.67 -10.50 10.69
N MET A 37 -10.29 -9.40 11.34
CA MET A 37 -9.26 -8.50 10.83
C MET A 37 -8.21 -8.26 11.89
N MET A 38 -6.95 -8.38 11.49
CA MET A 38 -5.80 -8.21 12.35
C MET A 38 -4.80 -7.26 11.70
N ALA A 39 -4.21 -6.39 12.51
CA ALA A 39 -3.06 -5.59 12.12
C ALA A 39 -1.77 -6.41 12.24
N LEU A 40 -0.96 -6.36 11.19
CA LEU A 40 0.33 -7.06 11.09
C LEU A 40 1.49 -6.14 11.47
N SER A 41 1.29 -4.82 11.37
CA SER A 41 2.31 -3.80 11.63
C SER A 41 1.64 -2.53 12.19
N PRO A 42 2.40 -1.52 12.65
CA PRO A 42 3.84 -1.52 12.87
C PRO A 42 4.26 -2.43 14.03
N SER A 43 5.48 -2.96 13.96
CA SER A 43 6.12 -3.63 15.10
C SER A 43 6.49 -2.63 16.19
N ALA A 44 6.71 -3.10 17.42
CA ALA A 44 7.19 -2.26 18.52
C ALA A 44 8.51 -1.55 18.15
N LYS A 45 9.41 -2.25 17.45
CA LYS A 45 10.68 -1.69 16.97
C LYS A 45 10.48 -0.58 15.94
N SER A 46 9.51 -0.74 15.03
CA SER A 46 9.19 0.28 14.03
C SER A 46 8.61 1.53 14.69
N LYS A 47 7.72 1.36 15.68
CA LYS A 47 7.18 2.47 16.49
C LYS A 47 8.27 3.21 17.24
N GLU A 48 9.18 2.50 17.90
CA GLU A 48 10.28 3.15 18.64
C GLU A 48 11.27 3.85 17.72
N LYS A 49 11.59 3.26 16.56
CA LYS A 49 12.42 3.91 15.54
C LYS A 49 11.76 5.23 15.11
N TYR A 50 10.48 5.17 14.71
CA TYR A 50 9.74 6.36 14.30
C TYR A 50 9.67 7.43 15.40
N ARG A 51 9.46 7.04 16.66
CA ARG A 51 9.48 7.96 17.81
C ARG A 51 10.83 8.64 17.97
N LYS A 52 11.94 7.91 17.87
CA LYS A 52 13.30 8.48 17.88
C LYS A 52 13.52 9.43 16.72
N GLU A 53 13.09 9.07 15.52
CA GLU A 53 13.22 9.94 14.35
C GLU A 53 12.43 11.24 14.51
N LEU A 54 11.23 11.18 15.09
CA LEU A 54 10.43 12.37 15.43
C LEU A 54 11.11 13.25 16.47
N LEU A 55 11.62 12.66 17.57
CA LEU A 55 12.32 13.42 18.61
C LEU A 55 13.56 14.14 18.07
N ASN A 56 14.28 13.52 17.14
CA ASN A 56 15.44 14.15 16.50
C ASN A 56 15.07 15.40 15.68
N VAL A 57 13.83 15.49 15.16
CA VAL A 57 13.36 16.70 14.46
C VAL A 57 13.16 17.88 15.43
N PHE A 58 12.85 17.61 16.70
CA PHE A 58 12.66 18.65 17.71
C PHE A 58 13.96 19.04 18.44
N ARG A 59 15.05 18.28 18.26
CA ARG A 59 16.37 18.57 18.84
C ARG A 59 17.17 19.49 17.92
N VAL A 60 16.70 20.72 17.80
CA VAL A 60 17.32 21.76 16.99
C VAL A 60 17.79 22.83 17.96
N GLU A 61 19.11 23.04 18.06
CA GLU A 61 19.66 24.16 18.84
C GLU A 61 19.07 25.47 18.30
N GLU A 62 18.81 26.42 19.20
CA GLU A 62 18.25 27.72 18.84
C GLU A 62 19.11 28.38 17.75
N GLY A 63 18.48 28.79 16.65
CA GLY A 63 19.16 29.35 15.47
C GLY A 63 19.58 28.33 14.40
N THR A 64 19.43 27.03 14.64
CA THR A 64 19.70 26.02 13.60
C THR A 64 18.54 25.94 12.61
N SER A 65 18.84 25.99 11.32
CA SER A 65 17.82 25.83 10.27
C SER A 65 17.20 24.43 10.33
N ILE A 66 15.88 24.35 10.50
CA ILE A 66 15.14 23.09 10.39
C ILE A 66 15.25 22.61 8.94
N THR A 67 16.19 21.71 8.67
CA THR A 67 16.19 20.99 7.40
C THR A 67 15.05 19.97 7.48
N GLY A 68 14.06 20.11 6.61
CA GLY A 68 12.93 19.18 6.55
C GLY A 68 13.47 17.76 6.36
N LYS A 69 13.27 16.90 7.35
CA LYS A 69 13.64 15.49 7.25
C LYS A 69 12.82 14.83 6.14
N ASP A 70 13.42 13.86 5.44
CA ASP A 70 12.72 13.15 4.38
C ASP A 70 11.48 12.42 4.95
N ASN A 71 10.35 12.55 4.27
CA ASN A 71 9.06 11.98 4.67
C ASN A 71 9.04 10.44 4.55
N SER A 72 10.12 9.80 4.11
CA SER A 72 10.24 8.34 3.96
C SER A 72 10.01 7.59 5.27
N ASP A 73 10.36 8.19 6.41
CA ASP A 73 10.28 7.53 7.71
C ASP A 73 8.83 7.29 8.18
N HIS A 74 7.84 7.98 7.60
CA HIS A 74 6.42 7.74 7.94
C HIS A 74 5.95 6.33 7.56
N ASN A 75 6.61 5.66 6.61
CA ASN A 75 6.27 4.29 6.24
C ASN A 75 6.49 3.30 7.40
N LEU A 76 7.36 3.64 8.37
CA LEU A 76 7.63 2.82 9.56
C LEU A 76 6.39 2.58 10.41
N ILE A 77 5.43 3.51 10.41
CA ILE A 77 4.17 3.40 11.14
C ILE A 77 3.00 2.97 10.26
N SER A 78 3.27 2.52 9.02
CA SER A 78 2.24 1.95 8.16
C SER A 78 1.65 0.68 8.79
N VAL A 79 0.33 0.55 8.66
CA VAL A 79 -0.43 -0.60 9.16
C VAL A 79 -0.79 -1.53 8.00
N ALA A 80 -0.11 -2.66 7.89
CA ALA A 80 -0.56 -3.79 7.08
C ALA A 80 -1.65 -4.55 7.84
N LEU A 81 -2.64 -5.06 7.09
CA LEU A 81 -3.78 -5.79 7.66
C LEU A 81 -3.96 -7.11 6.95
N VAL A 82 -4.46 -8.11 7.67
CA VAL A 82 -5.07 -9.31 7.09
C VAL A 82 -6.55 -9.35 7.45
N LEU A 83 -7.39 -9.59 6.45
CA LEU A 83 -8.83 -9.80 6.59
C LEU A 83 -9.14 -11.23 6.17
N LYS A 84 -9.75 -11.99 7.08
CA LYS A 84 -10.35 -13.30 6.81
C LYS A 84 -11.86 -13.20 6.91
N LEU A 85 -12.56 -13.71 5.90
CA LEU A 85 -14.01 -13.76 5.84
C LEU A 85 -14.43 -15.15 5.33
N GLY A 86 -14.75 -16.06 6.24
CA GLY A 86 -14.94 -17.48 5.93
C GLY A 86 -13.70 -18.07 5.26
N ASN A 87 -13.85 -18.53 4.02
CA ASN A 87 -12.73 -19.03 3.21
C ASN A 87 -12.07 -17.96 2.35
N LEU A 88 -12.51 -16.70 2.38
CA LEU A 88 -11.83 -15.59 1.72
C LEU A 88 -10.74 -15.02 2.63
N GLN A 89 -9.57 -14.71 2.05
CA GLN A 89 -8.50 -13.99 2.76
C GLN A 89 -7.89 -12.91 1.87
N VAL A 90 -7.78 -11.70 2.42
CA VAL A 90 -7.27 -10.51 1.76
C VAL A 90 -6.16 -9.90 2.60
N VAL A 91 -5.03 -9.59 1.97
CA VAL A 91 -3.92 -8.89 2.62
C VAL A 91 -3.88 -7.44 2.11
N PHE A 92 -3.89 -6.48 3.02
CA PHE A 92 -3.67 -5.07 2.72
C PHE A 92 -2.27 -4.69 3.13
N GLY A 93 -1.35 -4.61 2.16
CA GLY A 93 0.06 -4.40 2.45
C GLY A 93 0.46 -2.98 2.84
N SER A 94 -0.47 -2.02 2.73
CA SER A 94 -0.23 -0.59 3.05
C SER A 94 1.04 -0.06 2.39
N ASP A 95 1.79 0.83 3.03
CA ASP A 95 3.07 1.34 2.56
C ASP A 95 4.24 0.76 3.38
N VAL A 96 4.04 -0.41 3.98
CA VAL A 96 5.05 -1.16 4.74
C VAL A 96 6.15 -1.63 3.81
N GLU A 97 7.39 -1.26 4.13
CA GLU A 97 8.60 -1.66 3.43
C GLU A 97 9.12 -3.02 3.93
N GLU A 98 10.14 -3.57 3.28
CA GLU A 98 10.73 -4.87 3.63
C GLU A 98 11.27 -4.90 5.07
N GLY A 99 11.80 -3.78 5.56
CA GLY A 99 12.48 -3.69 6.85
C GLY A 99 13.95 -4.05 6.73
N THR A 100 14.78 -3.46 7.59
CA THR A 100 16.25 -3.66 7.57
C THR A 100 16.69 -4.88 8.38
N ASN A 101 15.76 -5.51 9.10
CA ASN A 101 16.00 -6.67 9.98
C ASN A 101 14.69 -7.41 10.27
N ASN A 102 14.78 -8.55 10.97
CA ASN A 102 13.63 -9.38 11.36
C ASN A 102 12.76 -8.77 12.48
N GLU A 103 12.90 -7.48 12.80
CA GLU A 103 12.09 -6.78 13.79
C GLU A 103 11.22 -5.69 13.16
N THR A 104 11.37 -5.40 11.87
CA THR A 104 10.72 -4.27 11.19
C THR A 104 10.19 -4.66 9.82
N GLY A 105 9.22 -3.91 9.30
CA GLY A 105 8.69 -4.13 7.96
C GLY A 105 8.10 -5.53 7.73
N TRP A 106 8.10 -5.97 6.47
CA TRP A 106 7.69 -7.33 6.10
C TRP A 106 8.56 -8.42 6.69
N SER A 107 9.86 -8.18 6.86
CA SER A 107 10.79 -9.11 7.50
C SER A 107 10.35 -9.42 8.92
N GLY A 108 10.00 -8.40 9.71
CA GLY A 108 9.42 -8.57 11.05
C GLY A 108 8.10 -9.34 11.02
N ILE A 109 7.18 -8.98 10.12
CA ILE A 109 5.87 -9.64 10.00
C ILE A 109 6.03 -11.15 9.75
N VAL A 110 6.90 -11.54 8.82
CA VAL A 110 7.04 -12.96 8.42
C VAL A 110 7.90 -13.78 9.37
N SER A 111 8.71 -13.14 10.20
CA SER A 111 9.52 -13.78 11.24
C SER A 111 8.77 -13.97 12.56
N ASN A 112 7.52 -13.51 12.69
CA ASN A 112 6.87 -13.32 13.98
C ASN A 112 6.52 -14.59 14.79
N ILE A 113 6.55 -15.85 14.35
CA ILE A 113 6.04 -17.06 15.07
C ILE A 113 4.54 -17.07 15.37
N ASN A 114 3.97 -15.98 15.87
CA ASN A 114 2.54 -15.84 16.09
C ASN A 114 1.84 -15.21 14.87
N GLU A 115 2.53 -15.09 13.73
CA GLU A 115 1.92 -14.48 12.56
C GLU A 115 0.70 -15.29 12.10
N PRO A 116 -0.42 -14.62 11.77
CA PRO A 116 -1.55 -15.33 11.18
C PRO A 116 -1.14 -15.87 9.81
N SER A 117 -1.90 -16.85 9.33
CA SER A 117 -1.70 -17.38 8.00
C SER A 117 -1.87 -16.30 6.93
N LEU A 118 -0.83 -16.04 6.12
CA LEU A 118 -0.82 -14.92 5.18
C LEU A 118 -1.24 -15.26 3.75
N TRP A 119 -1.65 -16.50 3.45
CA TRP A 119 -2.12 -16.85 2.10
C TRP A 119 -3.25 -15.93 1.65
N ALA A 120 -3.32 -15.57 0.37
CA ALA A 120 -4.23 -14.53 -0.07
C ALA A 120 -4.98 -14.90 -1.35
N HIS A 121 -6.25 -14.53 -1.42
CA HIS A 121 -6.98 -14.42 -2.68
C HIS A 121 -6.65 -13.10 -3.39
N LEU A 122 -6.43 -12.04 -2.60
CA LEU A 122 -6.14 -10.70 -3.06
C LEU A 122 -5.12 -10.03 -2.14
N VAL A 123 -4.16 -9.35 -2.74
CA VAL A 123 -3.16 -8.53 -2.04
C VAL A 123 -3.25 -7.10 -2.57
N LYS A 124 -3.54 -6.11 -1.72
CA LYS A 124 -3.13 -4.72 -2.02
C LYS A 124 -1.63 -4.68 -1.83
N VAL A 125 -0.92 -4.49 -2.93
CA VAL A 125 0.54 -4.58 -2.95
C VAL A 125 1.15 -3.48 -2.07
N PRO A 126 2.11 -3.84 -1.20
CA PRO A 126 2.82 -2.88 -0.37
C PRO A 126 3.48 -1.76 -1.19
N HIS A 127 3.52 -0.55 -0.61
CA HIS A 127 4.32 0.59 -1.04
C HIS A 127 4.32 0.80 -2.57
N HIS A 128 3.12 0.87 -3.14
CA HIS A 128 2.92 1.13 -4.58
C HIS A 128 3.59 0.12 -5.54
N GLY A 129 3.97 -1.07 -5.05
CA GLY A 129 4.65 -2.11 -5.82
C GLY A 129 6.16 -1.98 -5.88
N SER A 130 6.75 -1.03 -5.15
CA SER A 130 8.19 -0.82 -5.07
C SER A 130 8.95 -2.08 -4.67
N GLU A 131 10.18 -2.19 -5.17
CA GLU A 131 11.14 -3.21 -4.79
C GLU A 131 11.50 -3.16 -3.30
N ASN A 132 11.61 -1.98 -2.68
CA ASN A 132 11.92 -1.84 -1.24
C ASN A 132 10.83 -2.37 -0.30
N ALA A 133 9.68 -2.77 -0.84
CA ALA A 133 8.58 -3.37 -0.09
C ALA A 133 8.27 -4.79 -0.57
N HIS A 134 9.14 -5.35 -1.42
CA HIS A 134 9.10 -6.74 -1.78
C HIS A 134 9.79 -7.55 -0.69
N ASN A 135 9.18 -8.68 -0.31
CA ASN A 135 9.83 -9.66 0.56
C ASN A 135 9.43 -11.05 0.07
N ASP A 136 10.43 -11.87 -0.29
CA ASP A 136 10.20 -13.16 -0.94
C ASP A 136 9.43 -14.13 -0.04
N LEU A 137 9.72 -14.12 1.27
CA LEU A 137 9.01 -14.97 2.23
C LEU A 137 7.55 -14.55 2.37
N ALA A 138 7.26 -13.25 2.41
CA ALA A 138 5.89 -12.74 2.43
C ALA A 138 5.13 -13.19 1.19
N TRP A 139 5.71 -13.00 -0.01
CA TRP A 139 5.09 -13.42 -1.26
C TRP A 139 4.92 -14.94 -1.39
N LYS A 140 5.89 -15.72 -0.90
CA LYS A 140 5.76 -17.18 -0.80
C LYS A 140 4.56 -17.56 0.08
N LYS A 141 4.40 -16.91 1.24
CA LYS A 141 3.24 -17.12 2.13
C LYS A 141 1.94 -16.70 1.45
N PHE A 142 1.89 -15.55 0.77
CA PHE A 142 0.71 -15.09 0.01
C PHE A 142 0.28 -16.12 -1.04
N CYS A 143 1.26 -16.75 -1.71
CA CYS A 143 1.05 -17.73 -2.76
C CYS A 143 0.81 -19.17 -2.27
N SER A 144 0.84 -19.44 -0.97
CA SER A 144 0.84 -20.81 -0.43
C SER A 144 -0.43 -21.63 -0.75
N LYS A 145 -1.52 -21.00 -1.17
CA LYS A 145 -2.74 -21.66 -1.68
C LYS A 145 -3.04 -21.37 -3.15
N GLY A 146 -2.07 -20.80 -3.88
CA GLY A 146 -2.22 -20.33 -5.25
C GLY A 146 -1.89 -18.84 -5.39
N LYS A 147 -1.67 -18.38 -6.63
CA LYS A 147 -1.27 -16.99 -6.89
C LYS A 147 -2.44 -16.02 -6.64
N PRO A 148 -2.27 -14.97 -5.82
CA PRO A 148 -3.33 -13.99 -5.55
C PRO A 148 -3.60 -13.05 -6.74
N ILE A 149 -4.70 -12.31 -6.69
CA ILE A 149 -4.83 -11.07 -7.44
C ILE A 149 -4.03 -9.98 -6.73
N ALA A 150 -3.11 -9.33 -7.42
CA ALA A 150 -2.35 -8.20 -6.90
C ALA A 150 -2.96 -6.88 -7.36
N LEU A 151 -3.29 -5.99 -6.44
CA LEU A 151 -3.77 -4.64 -6.73
C LEU A 151 -2.72 -3.62 -6.32
N ILE A 152 -2.29 -2.79 -7.27
CA ILE A 152 -1.30 -1.74 -7.07
C ILE A 152 -1.99 -0.39 -7.17
N SER A 153 -1.75 0.44 -6.16
CA SER A 153 -2.04 1.88 -6.17
C SER A 153 -0.78 2.63 -6.56
N PRO A 154 -0.66 3.22 -7.76
CA PRO A 154 0.57 3.89 -8.19
C PRO A 154 0.92 5.12 -7.38
N PHE A 155 2.19 5.52 -7.45
CA PHE A 155 2.72 6.71 -6.81
C PHE A 155 3.54 7.55 -7.78
N LEU A 156 3.40 8.87 -7.65
CA LEU A 156 4.16 9.85 -8.41
C LEU A 156 4.52 11.02 -7.50
N LYS A 157 5.83 11.21 -7.29
CA LYS A 157 6.39 12.39 -6.61
C LYS A 157 7.68 12.80 -7.32
N GLY A 158 7.69 13.97 -7.94
CA GLY A 158 8.84 14.45 -8.70
C GLY A 158 9.26 13.49 -9.82
N SER A 159 10.49 12.99 -9.76
CA SER A 159 11.03 12.00 -10.71
C SER A 159 10.65 10.56 -10.38
N VAL A 160 10.16 10.28 -9.16
CA VAL A 160 9.82 8.95 -8.69
C VAL A 160 8.44 8.55 -9.22
N VAL A 161 8.40 7.46 -9.97
CA VAL A 161 7.19 6.83 -10.50
C VAL A 161 7.19 5.37 -10.10
N LEU A 162 6.15 4.94 -9.38
CA LEU A 162 5.97 3.56 -8.97
C LEU A 162 4.58 3.06 -9.40
N PRO A 163 4.44 1.79 -9.80
CA PRO A 163 5.51 0.80 -9.94
C PRO A 163 6.35 1.04 -11.21
N LYS A 164 7.63 0.64 -11.19
CA LYS A 164 8.47 0.57 -12.39
C LYS A 164 8.05 -0.62 -13.27
N VAL A 165 8.60 -0.70 -14.49
CA VAL A 165 8.35 -1.83 -15.39
C VAL A 165 8.81 -3.16 -14.77
N ASN A 166 10.01 -3.19 -14.17
CA ASN A 166 10.55 -4.38 -13.53
C ASN A 166 9.72 -4.78 -12.29
N ASP A 167 9.22 -3.80 -11.53
CA ASP A 167 8.30 -4.07 -10.41
C ASP A 167 7.04 -4.80 -10.87
N LEU A 168 6.46 -4.35 -11.98
CA LEU A 168 5.28 -4.99 -12.56
C LEU A 168 5.57 -6.41 -13.04
N GLN A 169 6.72 -6.65 -13.68
CA GLN A 169 7.11 -7.98 -14.13
C GLN A 169 7.27 -8.94 -12.95
N ARG A 170 8.00 -8.52 -11.90
CA ARG A 170 8.19 -9.27 -10.66
C ARG A 170 6.85 -9.61 -10.00
N ILE A 171 5.97 -8.62 -9.81
CA ILE A 171 4.66 -8.83 -9.18
C ILE A 171 3.77 -9.73 -10.05
N LYS A 172 3.80 -9.57 -11.38
CA LYS A 172 3.03 -10.39 -12.31
C LYS A 172 3.45 -11.86 -12.26
N ALA A 173 4.75 -12.15 -12.11
CA ALA A 173 5.23 -13.52 -11.98
C ALA A 173 4.63 -14.24 -10.75
N LEU A 174 4.33 -13.49 -9.68
CA LEU A 174 3.83 -14.00 -8.40
C LEU A 174 2.30 -13.86 -8.25
N SER A 175 1.61 -13.36 -9.28
CA SER A 175 0.18 -13.06 -9.21
C SER A 175 -0.58 -13.80 -10.30
N HIS A 176 -1.84 -14.13 -10.02
CA HIS A 176 -2.76 -14.63 -11.05
C HIS A 176 -3.14 -13.50 -12.02
N LYS A 177 -3.29 -12.28 -11.50
CA LYS A 177 -3.63 -11.09 -12.27
C LYS A 177 -3.14 -9.84 -11.53
N VAL A 178 -2.67 -8.83 -12.27
CA VAL A 178 -2.22 -7.57 -11.67
C VAL A 178 -3.13 -6.44 -12.09
N GLY A 179 -3.71 -5.75 -11.13
CA GLY A 179 -4.55 -4.58 -11.34
C GLY A 179 -3.82 -3.30 -10.92
N ILE A 180 -3.87 -2.27 -11.75
CA ILE A 180 -3.33 -0.94 -11.42
C ILE A 180 -4.46 0.08 -11.40
N THR A 181 -4.64 0.80 -10.28
CA THR A 181 -5.80 1.71 -10.09
C THR A 181 -5.74 3.01 -10.89
N GLY A 182 -4.57 3.41 -11.39
CA GLY A 182 -4.46 4.56 -12.29
C GLY A 182 -3.06 4.75 -12.81
N TYR A 183 -2.89 4.82 -14.13
CA TYR A 183 -1.59 5.09 -14.73
C TYR A 183 -1.40 6.58 -14.95
N ILE A 184 -0.27 7.13 -14.50
CA ILE A 184 0.08 8.53 -14.78
C ILE A 184 1.04 8.53 -15.97
N ASN A 185 0.59 9.12 -17.06
CA ASN A 185 1.40 9.24 -18.27
C ASN A 185 2.22 10.54 -18.19
N LEU A 186 3.52 10.41 -17.90
CA LEU A 186 4.43 11.55 -17.89
C LEU A 186 4.85 11.86 -19.33
N LYS A 187 4.51 13.04 -19.82
CA LYS A 187 4.94 13.52 -21.14
C LYS A 187 6.10 14.49 -21.01
N THR A 188 7.13 14.30 -21.82
CA THR A 188 8.33 15.16 -21.89
C THR A 188 8.24 16.23 -22.98
N ARG A 189 7.25 16.14 -23.88
CA ARG A 189 7.11 17.07 -25.02
C ARG A 189 6.42 18.37 -24.61
N LEU A 190 7.15 19.29 -23.98
CA LEU A 190 6.67 20.64 -23.62
C LEU A 190 6.14 21.41 -24.83
N LYS A 191 6.78 21.25 -26.00
CA LYS A 191 6.40 21.90 -27.27
C LYS A 191 4.98 21.61 -27.74
N LYS A 192 4.32 20.58 -27.19
CA LYS A 192 2.91 20.28 -27.46
C LYS A 192 1.96 21.25 -26.74
N TYR A 193 2.39 21.86 -25.64
CA TYR A 193 1.54 22.65 -24.74
C TYR A 193 1.99 24.11 -24.63
N TYR A 194 3.24 24.40 -24.98
CA TYR A 194 3.84 25.73 -24.86
C TYR A 194 4.53 26.13 -26.16
N THR A 195 4.56 27.44 -26.43
CA THR A 195 5.27 28.02 -27.56
C THR A 195 6.78 27.80 -27.45
N ARG A 196 7.50 27.98 -28.57
CA ARG A 196 8.94 27.74 -28.63
C ARG A 196 9.71 28.63 -27.66
N GLU A 197 9.31 29.89 -27.53
CA GLU A 197 9.93 30.90 -26.66
C GLU A 197 9.79 30.52 -25.20
N VAL A 198 8.58 30.10 -24.79
CA VAL A 198 8.30 29.62 -23.43
C VAL A 198 9.10 28.36 -23.12
N VAL A 199 9.16 27.40 -24.04
CA VAL A 199 9.97 26.19 -23.86
C VAL A 199 11.46 26.53 -23.75
N ARG A 200 11.96 27.50 -24.52
CA ARG A 200 13.36 27.95 -24.45
C ARG A 200 13.68 28.57 -23.09
N SER A 201 12.80 29.42 -22.58
CA SER A 201 12.92 30.03 -21.25
C SER A 201 12.85 29.01 -20.11
N ILE A 202 11.93 28.04 -20.20
CA ILE A 202 11.84 26.95 -19.21
C ILE A 202 13.13 26.12 -19.21
N ASN A 203 13.63 25.74 -20.39
CA ASN A 203 14.83 24.91 -20.48
C ASN A 203 16.10 25.65 -20.05
N SER A 204 16.15 26.99 -20.13
CA SER A 204 17.30 27.78 -19.64
C SER A 204 17.33 27.91 -18.11
N THR A 205 16.18 27.76 -17.44
CA THR A 205 16.03 28.05 -16.01
C THR A 205 15.76 26.79 -15.17
N VAL A 206 15.08 25.80 -15.73
CA VAL A 206 14.60 24.61 -15.03
C VAL A 206 15.33 23.37 -15.51
N ARG A 207 15.95 22.63 -14.59
CA ARG A 207 16.73 21.41 -14.89
C ARG A 207 15.90 20.32 -15.57
N THR A 208 14.65 20.13 -15.14
CA THR A 208 13.69 19.20 -15.76
C THR A 208 12.25 19.62 -15.49
N MET A 209 11.41 19.61 -16.53
CA MET A 209 9.98 19.80 -16.43
C MET A 209 9.25 18.64 -17.12
N LYS A 210 8.24 18.07 -16.46
CA LYS A 210 7.40 17.01 -17.01
C LYS A 210 5.93 17.45 -16.95
N ILE A 211 5.18 17.14 -18.00
CA ILE A 211 3.75 17.41 -18.05
C ILE A 211 3.02 16.16 -17.55
N ILE A 212 2.17 16.37 -16.56
CA ILE A 212 1.31 15.35 -15.98
C ILE A 212 -0.07 15.51 -16.61
N GLU A 213 -0.46 14.61 -17.51
CA GLU A 213 -1.85 14.50 -17.93
C GLU A 213 -2.63 13.75 -16.84
N LYS A 214 -3.29 14.50 -15.96
CA LYS A 214 -4.18 13.91 -14.97
C LYS A 214 -5.45 13.39 -15.64
N PRO A 215 -5.87 12.15 -15.38
CA PRO A 215 -7.13 11.63 -15.88
C PRO A 215 -8.30 12.42 -15.28
N LYS A 216 -9.34 12.68 -16.08
CA LYS A 216 -10.53 13.44 -15.66
C LYS A 216 -11.35 12.74 -14.56
N LYS A 217 -11.18 11.42 -14.40
CA LYS A 217 -11.88 10.59 -13.41
C LYS A 217 -10.87 9.64 -12.75
N PRO A 218 -11.07 9.27 -11.47
CA PRO A 218 -10.26 8.25 -10.83
C PRO A 218 -10.50 6.89 -11.49
N GLY A 219 -9.45 6.07 -11.55
CA GLY A 219 -9.60 4.69 -12.02
C GLY A 219 -10.17 3.82 -10.91
N LEU A 220 -10.84 2.74 -11.29
CA LEU A 220 -11.46 1.82 -10.35
C LEU A 220 -11.21 0.38 -10.75
N ILE A 221 -10.81 -0.42 -9.78
CA ILE A 221 -10.77 -1.88 -9.89
C ILE A 221 -11.73 -2.45 -8.87
N ARG A 222 -12.61 -3.34 -9.32
CA ARG A 222 -13.52 -4.09 -8.47
C ARG A 222 -13.28 -5.56 -8.69
N VAL A 223 -13.06 -6.27 -7.59
CA VAL A 223 -13.05 -7.72 -7.56
C VAL A 223 -14.14 -8.17 -6.59
N ARG A 224 -14.99 -9.12 -7.03
CA ARG A 224 -16.00 -9.73 -6.16
C ARG A 224 -15.67 -11.19 -5.93
N TYR A 225 -15.91 -11.61 -4.70
CA TYR A 225 -15.77 -12.99 -4.25
C TYR A 225 -17.07 -13.45 -3.60
N LYS A 226 -17.36 -14.74 -3.70
CA LYS A 226 -18.21 -15.47 -2.76
C LYS A 226 -17.43 -15.71 -1.46
N LEU A 227 -18.16 -16.02 -0.39
CA LEU A 227 -17.56 -16.30 0.93
C LEU A 227 -16.72 -17.60 0.94
N ASP A 228 -16.93 -18.47 -0.04
CA ASP A 228 -16.12 -19.67 -0.28
C ASP A 228 -14.76 -19.36 -0.94
N GLY A 229 -14.46 -18.10 -1.27
CA GLY A 229 -13.25 -17.67 -1.96
C GLY A 229 -13.35 -17.68 -3.49
N THR A 230 -14.46 -18.16 -4.05
CA THR A 230 -14.69 -18.19 -5.50
C THR A 230 -14.89 -16.78 -6.02
N ARG A 231 -14.06 -16.38 -6.98
CA ARG A 231 -14.17 -15.08 -7.65
C ARG A 231 -15.35 -15.06 -8.61
N THR A 232 -16.17 -14.01 -8.55
CA THR A 232 -17.36 -13.84 -9.39
C THR A 232 -17.28 -12.66 -10.36
N GLU A 233 -16.45 -11.65 -10.07
CA GLU A 233 -16.32 -10.47 -10.94
C GLU A 233 -14.88 -9.91 -10.89
N CYS A 234 -14.39 -9.46 -12.04
CA CYS A 234 -13.23 -8.58 -12.17
C CYS A 234 -13.56 -7.42 -13.11
N LEU A 235 -13.99 -6.29 -12.55
CA LEU A 235 -14.33 -5.09 -13.31
C LEU A 235 -13.22 -4.04 -13.20
N VAL A 236 -12.98 -3.34 -14.30
CA VAL A 236 -12.04 -2.23 -14.37
C VAL A 236 -12.68 -1.02 -15.05
N LYS A 237 -12.45 0.18 -14.50
CA LYS A 237 -12.80 1.46 -15.11
C LYS A 237 -11.55 2.29 -15.30
N SER A 238 -11.33 2.74 -16.54
CA SER A 238 -10.25 3.64 -16.92
C SER A 238 -10.18 4.86 -15.99
N PRO A 239 -8.98 5.37 -15.65
CA PRO A 239 -7.63 4.99 -16.10
C PRO A 239 -7.04 3.71 -15.47
N ALA A 240 -7.80 2.97 -14.65
CA ALA A 240 -7.32 1.68 -14.15
C ALA A 240 -7.22 0.65 -15.27
N LYS A 241 -6.36 -0.34 -15.10
CA LYS A 241 -6.16 -1.44 -16.06
C LYS A 241 -5.69 -2.72 -15.40
N TRP A 242 -5.96 -3.83 -16.07
CA TRP A 242 -5.41 -5.14 -15.78
C TRP A 242 -4.16 -5.40 -16.63
N TYR A 243 -3.22 -6.17 -16.08
CA TYR A 243 -1.98 -6.62 -16.70
C TYR A 243 -1.80 -8.13 -16.55
#